data_AF-A0AAW6RJP5-F1
#
_entry.id   AF-A0AAW6RJP5-F1
#
_cell.length_a   1.000
_cell.length_b   1.000
_cell.length_c   1.000
_cell.angle_alpha   90.00
_cell.angle_beta   90.00
_cell.angle_gamma   90.00
#
_symmetry.space_group_name_H-M   'P 1'
#
loop_
_entity.id
_entity.type
_entity.pdbx_description
1 polymer ?
#
loop_
_entity_poly.entity_id
_entity_poly.type
_entity_poly.pdbx_seq_one_letter_code
_entity_poly.pdbx_strand_id
1 'polypeptide(L)'
;RRPPDPGPPFADWVRRYRWCLDALVVYLVIRAIGILTLARFADLRDITLSKALTVWDGQWMLAIATHGYDGVPASLTDARGIHTADTAYAFFPGYPYLVGFLAKLPGVTPFGAALTLNLVLGCIAAVGAARLGMVCARLMSRRSPIGPAPERATGLFLVVLFAATPMSIVLNMAYTEAMFC
;
A
#
# COMPACT_ATOMS: atom_id res chain seq x y z
N ARG A 1 22.79 15.86 -43.74
CA ARG A 1 22.17 16.12 -42.41
C ARG A 1 22.72 15.08 -41.46
N ARG A 2 23.53 15.46 -40.44
CA ARG A 2 23.98 14.50 -39.42
C ARG A 2 22.75 14.00 -38.65
N PRO A 3 22.64 12.70 -38.32
CA PRO A 3 21.63 12.24 -37.39
C PRO A 3 21.83 12.97 -36.05
N PRO A 4 20.74 13.30 -35.32
CA PRO A 4 20.87 13.89 -34.00
C PRO A 4 21.70 12.94 -33.12
N ASP A 5 22.70 13.49 -32.42
CA ASP A 5 23.50 12.72 -31.48
C ASP A 5 22.57 12.02 -30.48
N PRO A 6 22.75 10.71 -30.22
CA PRO A 6 21.98 10.05 -29.18
C PRO A 6 22.23 10.80 -27.87
N GLY A 7 21.17 11.34 -27.29
CA GLY A 7 21.26 12.03 -26.00
C GLY A 7 21.90 11.12 -24.95
N PRO A 8 22.41 11.69 -23.85
CA PRO A 8 23.07 10.89 -22.82
C PRO A 8 22.12 9.76 -22.37
N PRO A 9 22.61 8.52 -22.21
CA PRO A 9 21.78 7.33 -21.96
C PRO A 9 20.87 7.48 -20.72
N PHE A 10 21.25 8.34 -19.77
CA PHE A 10 20.45 8.72 -18.61
C PHE A 10 19.15 9.47 -18.98
N ALA A 11 19.16 10.36 -19.97
CA ALA A 11 18.00 11.15 -20.36
C ALA A 11 16.89 10.29 -21.01
N ASP A 12 17.29 9.25 -21.75
CA ASP A 12 16.36 8.28 -22.34
C ASP A 12 15.83 7.29 -21.30
N TRP A 13 16.67 6.90 -20.33
CA TRP A 13 16.24 6.10 -19.19
C TRP A 13 15.19 6.84 -18.34
N VAL A 14 15.45 8.10 -17.99
CA VAL A 14 14.48 8.94 -17.26
C VAL A 14 13.18 9.06 -18.05
N ARG A 15 13.22 9.42 -19.35
CA ARG A 15 12.02 9.48 -20.20
C ARG A 15 11.22 8.17 -20.24
N ARG A 16 11.91 7.03 -20.20
CA ARG A 16 11.30 5.69 -20.24
C ARG A 16 10.64 5.29 -18.92
N TYR A 17 11.16 5.74 -17.77
CA TYR A 17 10.63 5.40 -16.44
C TYR A 17 9.81 6.53 -15.77
N ARG A 18 9.69 7.70 -16.43
CA ARG A 18 8.87 8.81 -15.93
C ARG A 18 7.44 8.41 -15.55
N TRP A 19 6.82 7.50 -16.29
CA TRP A 19 5.47 7.02 -15.96
C TRP A 19 5.40 6.29 -14.61
N CYS A 20 6.46 5.57 -14.21
CA CYS A 20 6.54 4.95 -12.89
C CYS A 20 6.62 6.03 -11.81
N LEU A 21 7.47 7.05 -12.03
CA LEU A 21 7.61 8.16 -11.09
C LEU A 21 6.29 8.93 -10.95
N ASP A 22 5.61 9.22 -12.06
CA ASP A 22 4.31 9.89 -12.04
C ASP A 22 3.28 9.07 -11.24
N ALA A 23 3.23 7.75 -11.46
CA ALA A 23 2.34 6.85 -10.70
C ALA A 23 2.67 6.83 -9.20
N LEU A 24 3.95 6.76 -8.83
CA LEU A 24 4.39 6.78 -7.44
C LEU A 24 4.06 8.12 -6.77
N VAL A 25 4.33 9.24 -7.43
CA VAL A 25 4.03 10.58 -6.91
C VAL A 25 2.52 10.73 -6.69
N VAL A 26 1.70 10.37 -7.69
CA VAL A 26 0.24 10.44 -7.57
C VAL A 26 -0.26 9.57 -6.42
N TYR A 27 0.22 8.33 -6.32
CA TYR A 27 -0.11 7.43 -5.22
C TYR A 27 0.23 8.06 -3.87
N LEU A 28 1.49 8.46 -3.67
CA LEU A 28 1.98 9.02 -2.40
C LEU A 28 1.26 10.30 -1.99
N VAL A 29 0.94 11.19 -2.93
CA VAL A 29 0.16 12.41 -2.65
C VAL A 29 -1.22 12.05 -2.11
N ILE A 30 -1.92 11.11 -2.74
CA ILE A 30 -3.24 10.66 -2.28
C ILE A 30 -3.13 9.98 -0.90
N ARG A 31 -2.09 9.15 -0.69
CA ARG A 31 -1.83 8.53 0.62
C ARG A 31 -1.61 9.57 1.71
N ALA A 32 -0.81 10.59 1.42
CA ALA A 32 -0.53 11.68 2.35
C ALA A 32 -1.81 12.42 2.73
N ILE A 33 -2.67 12.75 1.76
CA ILE A 33 -3.98 13.38 2.03
C ILE A 33 -4.84 12.48 2.93
N GLY A 34 -4.89 11.17 2.66
CA GLY A 34 -5.61 10.20 3.48
C GLY A 34 -5.09 10.13 4.92
N ILE A 35 -3.77 10.08 5.10
CA ILE A 35 -3.13 10.06 6.43
C ILE A 35 -3.38 11.38 7.17
N LEU A 36 -3.28 12.54 6.50
CA LEU A 36 -3.54 13.85 7.11
C LEU A 36 -5.00 13.97 7.53
N THR A 37 -5.93 13.47 6.71
CA THR A 37 -7.35 13.42 7.05
C THR A 37 -7.58 12.53 8.27
N LEU A 38 -7.01 11.32 8.28
CA LEU A 38 -7.10 10.41 9.42
C LEU A 38 -6.48 11.03 10.68
N ALA A 39 -5.32 11.67 10.57
CA ALA A 39 -4.65 12.36 11.66
C ALA A 39 -5.54 13.48 12.23
N ARG A 40 -6.24 14.24 11.37
CA ARG A 40 -7.19 15.24 11.83
C ARG A 40 -8.39 14.63 12.56
N PHE A 41 -8.94 13.52 12.07
CA PHE A 41 -10.01 12.82 12.78
C PHE A 41 -9.55 12.18 14.10
N ALA A 42 -8.31 11.72 14.15
CA ALA A 42 -7.70 11.17 15.35
C ALA A 42 -7.55 12.25 16.43
N ASP A 43 -7.04 13.42 16.04
CA ASP A 43 -6.92 14.62 16.87
C ASP A 43 -8.30 15.09 17.39
N LEU A 44 -9.32 15.15 16.52
CA LEU A 44 -10.69 15.49 16.92
C LEU A 44 -11.36 14.47 17.86
N ARG A 45 -10.80 13.28 18.00
CA ARG A 45 -11.31 12.19 18.86
C ARG A 45 -10.38 11.89 20.04
N ASP A 46 -9.38 12.73 20.28
CA ASP A 46 -8.38 12.56 21.35
C ASP A 46 -7.67 11.19 21.30
N ILE A 47 -7.46 10.64 20.10
CA ILE A 47 -6.69 9.41 19.88
C ILE A 47 -5.43 9.68 19.07
N THR A 48 -4.38 8.91 19.34
CA THR A 48 -3.13 8.99 18.57
C THR A 48 -3.29 8.42 17.16
N LEU A 49 -2.59 8.98 16.18
CA LEU A 49 -2.57 8.45 14.80
C LEU A 49 -2.11 6.98 14.75
N SER A 50 -1.13 6.59 15.56
CA SER A 50 -0.69 5.19 15.64
C SER A 50 -1.83 4.25 16.03
N LYS A 51 -2.60 4.59 17.06
CA LYS A 51 -3.82 3.85 17.46
C LYS A 51 -4.85 3.76 16.35
N ALA A 52 -5.03 4.83 15.57
CA ALA A 52 -5.94 4.82 14.42
C ALA A 52 -5.44 3.88 13.30
N LEU A 53 -4.12 3.81 13.08
CA LEU A 53 -3.49 2.96 12.05
C LEU A 53 -3.33 1.49 12.46
N THR A 54 -3.56 1.14 13.72
CA THR A 54 -3.44 -0.23 14.24
C THR A 54 -4.76 -0.82 14.70
N VAL A 55 -5.87 -0.10 14.58
CA VAL A 55 -7.16 -0.55 15.13
C VAL A 55 -7.62 -1.87 14.52
N TRP A 56 -8.38 -2.66 15.29
CA TRP A 56 -8.95 -3.96 14.89
C TRP A 56 -7.87 -4.99 14.49
N ASP A 57 -7.84 -5.46 13.23
CA ASP A 57 -6.95 -6.54 12.78
C ASP A 57 -5.47 -6.15 12.86
N GLY A 58 -5.18 -4.84 12.85
CA GLY A 58 -3.81 -4.34 12.96
C GLY A 58 -3.19 -4.66 14.32
N GLN A 59 -4.01 -4.78 15.37
CA GLN A 59 -3.55 -5.17 16.70
C GLN A 59 -3.11 -6.63 16.70
N TRP A 60 -3.87 -7.50 16.02
CA TRP A 60 -3.54 -8.91 15.85
C TRP A 60 -2.26 -9.10 15.04
N MET A 61 -2.13 -8.42 13.89
CA MET A 61 -0.92 -8.50 13.06
C MET A 61 0.33 -8.10 13.82
N LEU A 62 0.27 -7.00 14.59
CA LEU A 62 1.41 -6.55 15.39
C LEU A 62 1.68 -7.46 16.59
N ALA A 63 0.65 -7.97 17.25
CA ALA A 63 0.81 -8.90 18.36
C ALA A 63 1.47 -10.21 17.91
N ILE A 64 1.00 -10.80 16.80
CA ILE A 64 1.59 -12.01 16.21
C ILE A 64 3.02 -11.73 15.76
N ALA A 65 3.28 -10.58 15.14
CA ALA A 65 4.64 -10.20 14.73
C ALA A 65 5.62 -10.06 15.92
N THR A 66 5.12 -9.68 17.09
CA THR A 66 5.94 -9.42 18.28
C THR A 66 6.08 -10.65 19.18
N HIS A 67 5.03 -11.48 19.30
CA HIS A 67 4.95 -12.55 20.30
C HIS A 67 4.75 -13.95 19.68
N GLY A 68 4.55 -14.04 18.37
CA GLY A 68 4.12 -15.27 17.72
C GLY A 68 2.66 -15.59 17.97
N TYR A 69 2.18 -16.71 17.42
CA TYR A 69 0.79 -17.14 17.54
C TYR A 69 0.40 -17.56 18.96
N ASP A 70 1.31 -18.22 19.68
CA ASP A 70 1.05 -18.69 21.05
C ASP A 70 1.17 -17.60 22.12
N GLY A 71 1.71 -16.44 21.76
CA GLY A 71 2.05 -15.35 22.70
C GLY A 71 1.14 -14.12 22.60
N VAL A 72 0.03 -14.19 21.85
CA VAL A 72 -0.85 -13.04 21.65
C VAL A 72 -1.53 -12.64 22.97
N PRO A 73 -1.59 -11.34 23.32
CA PRO A 73 -2.19 -10.89 24.57
C PRO A 73 -3.66 -11.31 24.73
N ALA A 74 -4.05 -11.75 25.93
CA ALA A 74 -5.42 -12.16 26.25
C ALA A 74 -6.46 -11.03 26.12
N SER A 75 -6.02 -9.77 26.02
CA SER A 75 -6.90 -8.62 25.74
C SER A 75 -7.41 -8.59 24.30
N LEU A 76 -6.76 -9.31 23.38
CA LEU A 76 -7.21 -9.45 22.00
C LEU A 76 -8.23 -10.58 21.93
N THR A 77 -9.47 -10.22 21.62
CA THR A 77 -10.61 -11.13 21.65
C THR A 77 -11.28 -11.23 20.29
N ASP A 78 -12.02 -12.32 20.07
CA ASP A 78 -12.89 -12.47 18.92
C ASP A 78 -14.09 -11.48 18.95
N ALA A 79 -14.98 -11.58 17.95
CA ALA A 79 -16.18 -10.75 17.87
C ALA A 79 -17.16 -10.92 19.04
N ARG A 80 -17.00 -11.97 19.86
CA ARG A 80 -17.81 -12.24 21.06
C ARG A 80 -17.11 -11.78 22.35
N GLY A 81 -15.93 -11.18 22.25
CA GLY A 81 -15.15 -10.76 23.42
C GLY A 81 -14.43 -11.92 24.10
N ILE A 82 -14.21 -13.05 23.42
CA ILE A 82 -13.55 -14.23 23.96
C ILE A 82 -12.16 -14.39 23.35
N HIS A 83 -11.14 -14.59 24.18
CA HIS A 83 -9.81 -15.00 23.75
C HIS A 83 -9.66 -16.52 23.90
N THR A 84 -9.25 -17.19 22.83
CA THR A 84 -8.93 -18.63 22.83
C THR A 84 -7.61 -18.87 22.09
N ALA A 85 -7.02 -20.04 22.27
CA ALA A 85 -5.78 -20.43 21.57
C ALA A 85 -5.92 -20.37 20.04
N ASP A 86 -7.13 -20.55 19.52
CA ASP A 86 -7.39 -20.56 18.07
C ASP A 86 -7.67 -19.18 17.48
N THR A 87 -7.88 -18.15 18.31
CA THR A 87 -8.24 -16.81 17.82
C THR A 87 -7.18 -16.21 16.91
N ALA A 88 -5.90 -16.43 17.21
CA ALA A 88 -4.80 -15.96 16.38
C ALA A 88 -4.74 -16.67 15.00
N TYR A 89 -5.25 -17.90 14.90
CA TYR A 89 -5.21 -18.69 13.65
C TYR A 89 -6.16 -18.18 12.56
N ALA A 90 -7.03 -17.22 12.86
CA ALA A 90 -7.81 -16.51 11.86
C ALA A 90 -6.93 -15.65 10.92
N PHE A 91 -5.70 -15.32 11.33
CA PHE A 91 -4.80 -14.45 10.58
C PHE A 91 -3.71 -15.25 9.87
N PHE A 92 -3.50 -14.98 8.58
CA PHE A 92 -2.47 -15.64 7.78
C PHE A 92 -1.05 -15.23 8.21
N PRO A 93 -0.08 -16.16 8.20
CA PRO A 93 1.24 -15.93 8.79
C PRO A 93 2.17 -15.04 7.96
N GLY A 94 1.95 -14.92 6.65
CA GLY A 94 2.89 -14.26 5.73
C GLY A 94 3.21 -12.82 6.13
N TYR A 95 2.17 -12.01 6.38
CA TYR A 95 2.33 -10.61 6.75
C TYR A 95 2.99 -10.41 8.13
N PRO A 96 2.46 -10.96 9.25
CA PRO A 96 3.04 -10.73 10.56
C PRO A 96 4.47 -11.29 10.69
N TYR A 97 4.82 -12.37 9.99
CA TYR A 97 6.21 -12.86 9.97
C TYR A 97 7.17 -11.96 9.20
N LEU A 98 6.74 -11.39 8.07
CA LEU A 98 7.56 -10.38 7.36
C LEU A 98 7.75 -9.13 8.20
N VAL A 99 6.69 -8.65 8.86
CA VAL A 99 6.77 -7.52 9.80
C VAL A 99 7.70 -7.83 10.96
N GLY A 100 7.56 -9.01 11.58
CA GLY A 100 8.42 -9.46 12.67
C GLY A 100 9.89 -9.61 12.23
N PHE A 101 10.14 -10.06 11.01
CA PHE A 101 11.49 -10.11 10.44
C PHE A 101 12.10 -8.72 10.24
N LEU A 102 11.34 -7.78 9.66
CA LEU A 102 11.78 -6.39 9.48
C LEU A 102 12.00 -5.68 10.82
N ALA A 103 11.20 -5.99 11.84
CA ALA A 103 11.35 -5.45 13.19
C ALA A 103 12.62 -5.92 13.92
N LYS A 104 13.34 -6.94 13.39
CA LYS A 104 14.66 -7.33 13.92
C LYS A 104 15.77 -6.35 13.52
N LEU A 105 15.52 -5.46 12.57
CA LEU A 105 16.47 -4.43 12.18
C LEU A 105 16.65 -3.41 13.33
N PRO A 106 17.89 -2.95 13.59
CA PRO A 106 18.17 -2.04 14.68
C PRO A 106 17.40 -0.72 14.51
N GLY A 107 16.64 -0.33 15.54
CA GLY A 107 15.85 0.90 15.55
C GLY A 107 14.48 0.81 14.87
N VAL A 108 14.07 -0.36 14.36
CA VAL A 108 12.77 -0.55 13.71
C VAL A 108 11.78 -1.19 14.67
N THR A 109 10.68 -0.50 14.97
CA THR A 109 9.58 -1.08 15.75
C THR A 109 8.67 -1.94 14.85
N PRO A 110 7.93 -2.93 15.40
CA PRO A 110 6.95 -3.70 14.62
C PRO A 110 5.93 -2.81 13.88
N PHE A 111 5.49 -1.73 14.53
CA PHE A 111 4.61 -0.75 13.90
C PHE A 111 5.27 -0.04 12.71
N GLY A 112 6.51 0.45 12.89
CA GLY A 112 7.28 1.07 11.80
C GLY A 112 7.57 0.11 10.66
N ALA A 113 7.88 -1.15 10.97
CA ALA A 113 8.06 -2.23 9.99
C ALA A 113 6.79 -2.47 9.17
N ALA A 114 5.63 -2.59 9.82
CA ALA A 114 4.34 -2.80 9.16
C ALA A 114 3.98 -1.65 8.20
N LEU A 115 4.13 -0.41 8.65
CA LEU A 115 3.90 0.79 7.84
C LEU A 115 4.83 0.88 6.64
N THR A 116 6.12 0.62 6.85
CA THR A 116 7.13 0.69 5.79
C THR A 116 6.89 -0.41 4.76
N LEU A 117 6.58 -1.62 5.22
CA LEU A 117 6.23 -2.74 4.34
C LEU A 117 5.02 -2.39 3.48
N ASN A 118 3.95 -1.85 4.08
CA ASN A 118 2.74 -1.47 3.34
C ASN A 118 2.94 -0.29 2.40
N LEU A 119 3.78 0.68 2.77
CA LEU A 119 4.18 1.76 1.88
C LEU A 119 4.87 1.20 0.62
N VAL A 120 5.83 0.29 0.80
CA VAL A 120 6.59 -0.31 -0.30
C VAL A 120 5.69 -1.17 -1.18
N LEU A 121 4.90 -2.06 -0.59
CA LEU A 121 3.97 -2.93 -1.31
C LEU A 121 2.90 -2.11 -2.04
N GLY A 122 2.35 -1.09 -1.39
CA GLY A 122 1.42 -0.15 -2.00
C GLY A 122 2.01 0.61 -3.19
N CYS A 123 3.28 1.03 -3.12
CA CYS A 123 3.99 1.62 -4.25
C CYS A 123 4.13 0.64 -5.42
N ILE A 124 4.49 -0.62 -5.13
CA ILE A 124 4.60 -1.67 -6.15
C ILE A 124 3.23 -1.91 -6.82
N ALA A 125 2.17 -2.06 -6.02
CA ALA A 125 0.81 -2.23 -6.50
C ALA A 125 0.35 -1.03 -7.35
N ALA A 126 0.67 0.21 -6.96
CA ALA A 126 0.35 1.41 -7.74
C ALA A 126 1.03 1.41 -9.12
N VAL A 127 2.32 1.05 -9.19
CA VAL A 127 3.02 0.91 -10.47
C VAL A 127 2.42 -0.23 -11.30
N GLY A 128 2.03 -1.33 -10.65
CA GLY A 128 1.28 -2.44 -11.27
C GLY A 128 -0.04 -1.97 -11.89
N ALA A 129 -0.86 -1.24 -11.14
CA ALA A 129 -2.11 -0.65 -11.59
C ALA A 129 -1.88 0.30 -12.77
N ALA A 130 -0.90 1.21 -12.69
CA ALA A 130 -0.57 2.10 -13.81
C ALA A 130 -0.23 1.30 -15.08
N ARG A 131 0.59 0.26 -14.94
CA ARG A 131 0.98 -0.62 -16.06
C ARG A 131 -0.22 -1.37 -16.64
N LEU A 132 -1.09 -1.90 -15.80
CA LEU A 132 -2.32 -2.57 -16.22
C LEU A 132 -3.22 -1.62 -17.01
N GLY A 133 -3.45 -0.40 -16.49
CA GLY A 133 -4.25 0.63 -17.18
C GLY A 133 -3.68 1.00 -18.56
N MET A 134 -2.36 1.16 -18.68
CA MET A 134 -1.70 1.41 -19.96
C MET A 134 -1.87 0.24 -20.94
N VAL A 135 -1.67 -1.01 -20.48
CA VAL A 135 -1.85 -2.21 -21.31
C VAL A 135 -3.30 -2.33 -21.77
N CYS A 136 -4.26 -2.12 -20.88
CA CYS A 136 -5.68 -2.12 -21.19
C CYS A 136 -6.03 -1.07 -22.26
N ALA A 137 -5.59 0.18 -22.09
CA ALA A 137 -5.80 1.24 -23.07
C ALA A 137 -5.23 0.86 -24.45
N ARG A 138 -4.04 0.28 -24.47
CA ARG A 138 -3.36 -0.15 -25.70
C ARG A 138 -4.12 -1.27 -26.41
N LEU A 139 -4.52 -2.31 -25.69
CA LEU A 139 -5.22 -3.46 -26.24
C LEU A 139 -6.64 -3.10 -26.73
N MET A 140 -7.32 -2.20 -26.01
CA MET A 140 -8.68 -1.77 -26.34
C MET A 140 -8.71 -0.69 -27.42
N SER A 141 -7.61 0.01 -27.69
CA SER A 141 -7.53 1.08 -28.70
C SER A 141 -8.08 0.67 -30.08
N ARG A 142 -7.89 -0.59 -30.48
CA ARG A 142 -8.37 -1.13 -31.77
C ARG A 142 -9.81 -1.63 -31.76
N ARG A 143 -10.38 -1.86 -30.57
CA ARG A 143 -11.75 -2.42 -30.39
C ARG A 143 -12.75 -1.39 -29.88
N SER A 144 -12.27 -0.25 -29.40
CA SER A 144 -13.09 0.79 -28.77
C SER A 144 -13.90 1.57 -29.81
N PRO A 145 -15.25 1.62 -29.69
CA PRO A 145 -16.10 2.42 -30.58
C PRO A 145 -15.96 3.94 -30.36
N ILE A 146 -15.36 4.36 -29.23
CA ILE A 146 -15.12 5.77 -28.86
C ILE A 146 -13.69 6.25 -29.18
N GLY A 147 -12.90 5.42 -29.88
CA GLY A 147 -11.53 5.74 -30.29
C GLY A 147 -10.45 5.36 -29.26
N PRO A 148 -9.18 5.66 -29.57
CA PRO A 148 -8.04 5.32 -28.73
C PRO A 148 -7.94 6.24 -27.50
N ALA A 149 -7.75 5.64 -26.32
CA ALA A 149 -7.46 6.39 -25.10
C ALA A 149 -5.94 6.59 -24.92
N PRO A 150 -5.49 7.73 -24.38
CA PRO A 150 -4.08 7.96 -24.08
C PRO A 150 -3.60 7.03 -22.94
N GLU A 151 -2.73 6.07 -23.27
CA GLU A 151 -2.27 5.00 -22.37
C GLU A 151 -1.86 5.52 -20.99
N ARG A 152 -0.99 6.55 -20.95
CA ARG A 152 -0.46 7.12 -19.70
C ARG A 152 -1.55 7.71 -18.81
N ALA A 153 -2.51 8.42 -19.38
CA ALA A 153 -3.60 9.01 -18.61
C ALA A 153 -4.51 7.94 -18.03
N THR A 154 -4.80 6.88 -18.79
CA THR A 154 -5.57 5.72 -18.29
C THR A 154 -4.84 5.01 -17.15
N GLY A 155 -3.52 4.82 -17.26
CA GLY A 155 -2.70 4.28 -16.18
C GLY A 155 -2.77 5.12 -14.91
N LEU A 156 -2.55 6.44 -15.01
CA LEU A 156 -2.63 7.35 -13.87
C LEU A 156 -4.04 7.41 -13.27
N PHE A 157 -5.08 7.40 -14.10
CA PHE A 157 -6.46 7.37 -13.62
C PHE A 157 -6.74 6.11 -12.79
N LEU A 158 -6.21 4.95 -13.22
CA LEU A 158 -6.37 3.72 -12.45
C LEU A 158 -5.61 3.78 -11.11
N VAL A 159 -4.43 4.42 -11.06
CA VAL A 159 -3.73 4.68 -9.79
C VAL A 159 -4.55 5.57 -8.88
N VAL A 160 -5.13 6.64 -9.41
CA VAL A 160 -6.01 7.54 -8.62
C VAL A 160 -7.18 6.75 -8.05
N LEU A 161 -7.87 5.95 -8.87
CA LEU A 161 -8.98 5.13 -8.40
C LEU A 161 -8.54 4.15 -7.30
N PHE A 162 -7.45 3.42 -7.52
CA PHE A 162 -6.90 2.49 -6.53
C PHE A 162 -6.56 3.20 -5.21
N ALA A 163 -5.85 4.33 -5.28
CA ALA A 163 -5.34 5.05 -4.13
C ALA A 163 -6.40 5.87 -3.38
N ALA A 164 -7.46 6.33 -4.06
CA ALA A 164 -8.47 7.24 -3.52
C ALA A 164 -9.79 6.56 -3.16
N THR A 165 -9.95 5.25 -3.41
CA THR A 165 -11.14 4.52 -2.94
C THR A 165 -11.29 4.66 -1.42
N PRO A 166 -12.52 4.77 -0.88
CA PRO A 166 -12.73 4.98 0.55
C PRO A 166 -12.03 3.92 1.43
N MET A 167 -12.02 2.66 0.97
CA MET A 167 -11.40 1.56 1.70
C MET A 167 -9.87 1.54 1.60
N SER A 168 -9.26 2.31 0.69
CA SER A 168 -7.81 2.29 0.48
C SER A 168 -6.99 2.65 1.72
N ILE A 169 -7.60 3.28 2.74
CA ILE A 169 -6.92 3.61 4.00
C ILE A 169 -6.24 2.38 4.64
N VAL A 170 -6.79 1.18 4.45
CA VAL A 170 -6.21 -0.08 4.95
C VAL A 170 -4.81 -0.34 4.42
N LEU A 171 -4.48 0.16 3.21
CA LEU A 171 -3.12 0.05 2.66
C LEU A 171 -2.08 0.89 3.45
N ASN A 172 -2.49 1.69 4.44
CA ASN A 172 -1.63 2.48 5.33
C ASN A 172 -1.61 1.88 6.74
N MET A 173 -2.59 1.03 7.07
CA MET A 173 -2.74 0.43 8.39
C MET A 173 -1.80 -0.78 8.53
N ALA A 174 -1.61 -1.31 9.74
CA ALA A 174 -0.82 -2.53 9.96
C ALA A 174 -1.56 -3.80 9.51
N TYR A 175 -1.93 -3.83 8.23
CA TYR A 175 -2.96 -4.68 7.63
C TYR A 175 -2.39 -5.45 6.43
N THR A 176 -3.01 -6.56 6.06
CA THR A 176 -2.48 -7.48 5.03
C THR A 176 -2.77 -7.04 3.60
N GLU A 177 -3.69 -6.11 3.39
CA GLU A 177 -4.28 -5.78 2.09
C GLU A 177 -3.24 -5.30 1.07
N ALA A 178 -2.23 -4.56 1.52
CA ALA A 178 -1.16 -4.10 0.63
C ALA A 178 -0.33 -5.26 0.08
N MET A 179 -0.23 -6.38 0.80
CA MET A 179 0.47 -7.58 0.36
C MET A 179 -0.32 -8.41 -0.66
N PHE A 180 -1.64 -8.27 -0.69
CA PHE A 180 -2.50 -9.01 -1.63
C PHE A 180 -2.79 -8.27 -2.93
N CYS A 181 -2.43 -6.99 -3.03
CA CYS A 181 -2.59 -6.16 -4.23
C CYS A 181 -1.41 -6.32 -5.20
#